data_AF-A0A2V8E5T1-F1
#
_entry.id   AF-A0A2V8E5T1-F1
#
_cell.length_a   1.000
_cell.length_b   1.000
_cell.length_c   1.000
_cell.angle_alpha   90.00
_cell.angle_beta   90.00
_cell.angle_gamma   90.00
#
_symmetry.space_group_name_H-M   'P 1'
#
loop_
_entity.id
_entity.type
_entity.pdbx_description
1 polymer ?
#
loop_
_entity_poly.entity_id
_entity_poly.type
_entity_poly.pdbx_seq_one_letter_code
_entity_poly.pdbx_strand_id
1 'polypeptide(L)'
;MADGDLLTPVVSDEAQHQSFKNLILEPRRAPARDLLRDVWAAFPNPDNHFIREFQTAGFDARVWELVLFSVGHFGPYTVRRPG
;
A
#
# COMPACT_ATOMS: atom_id res chain seq x y z
N MET A 1 0.68 -16.10 0.81
CA MET A 1 0.95 -15.27 -0.37
C MET A 1 -0.03 -14.10 -0.31
N ALA A 2 0.38 -12.92 -0.74
CA ALA A 2 -0.52 -11.77 -0.72
C ALA A 2 -1.61 -11.94 -1.77
N ASP A 3 -2.87 -12.02 -1.36
CA ASP A 3 -3.98 -12.14 -2.31
C ASP A 3 -4.31 -10.74 -2.85
N GLY A 4 -3.72 -10.41 -4.00
CA GLY A 4 -4.00 -9.19 -4.77
C GLY A 4 -2.83 -8.22 -4.92
N ASP A 5 -2.79 -7.51 -6.05
CA ASP A 5 -1.83 -6.45 -6.32
C ASP A 5 -2.37 -5.11 -5.83
N LEU A 6 -1.65 -4.50 -4.88
CA LEU A 6 -1.97 -3.19 -4.29
C LEU A 6 -2.19 -2.09 -5.34
N LEU A 7 -1.45 -2.15 -6.45
CA LEU A 7 -1.42 -1.11 -7.48
C LEU A 7 -2.34 -1.38 -8.67
N THR A 8 -2.97 -2.56 -8.74
CA THR A 8 -3.97 -2.87 -9.75
C THR A 8 -5.34 -2.37 -9.28
N PRO A 9 -6.01 -1.47 -10.02
CA PRO A 9 -7.32 -0.97 -9.62
C PRO A 9 -8.37 -2.09 -9.48
N VAL A 10 -9.06 -2.12 -8.33
CA VAL A 10 -10.19 -3.04 -8.04
C VAL A 10 -11.51 -2.29 -7.79
N VAL A 11 -11.47 -0.95 -7.75
CA VAL A 11 -12.62 -0.06 -7.66
C VAL A 11 -12.73 0.81 -8.93
N SER A 12 -13.93 1.31 -9.21
CA SER A 12 -14.15 2.18 -10.38
C SER A 12 -13.31 3.46 -10.30
N ASP A 13 -13.02 4.07 -11.45
CA ASP A 13 -12.22 5.29 -11.53
C ASP A 13 -12.80 6.42 -10.66
N GLU A 14 -14.13 6.54 -10.60
CA GLU A 14 -14.82 7.58 -9.82
C GLU A 14 -14.64 7.38 -8.31
N ALA A 15 -14.49 6.14 -7.86
CA ALA A 15 -14.27 5.81 -6.46
C ALA A 15 -12.79 5.98 -6.05
N GLN A 16 -11.87 6.02 -7.01
CA GLN A 16 -10.44 6.10 -6.73
C GLN A 16 -10.03 7.47 -6.18
N HIS A 17 -9.19 7.44 -5.16
CA HIS A 17 -8.57 8.64 -4.63
C HIS A 17 -7.59 9.26 -5.63
N GLN A 18 -7.55 10.59 -5.73
CA GLN A 18 -6.66 11.29 -6.68
C GLN A 18 -5.18 10.93 -6.48
N SER A 19 -4.73 10.77 -5.23
CA SER A 19 -3.34 10.36 -4.96
C SER A 19 -3.03 8.95 -5.45
N PHE A 20 -4.00 8.03 -5.39
CA PHE A 20 -3.84 6.69 -5.95
C PHE A 20 -3.72 6.74 -7.47
N LYS A 21 -4.60 7.51 -8.14
CA LYS A 21 -4.51 7.73 -9.60
C LYS A 21 -3.14 8.30 -10.00
N ASN A 22 -2.69 9.33 -9.31
CA ASN A 22 -1.39 9.95 -9.57
C ASN A 22 -0.23 8.97 -9.33
N LEU A 23 -0.34 8.09 -8.32
CA LEU A 23 0.67 7.07 -8.05
C LEU A 23 0.82 6.07 -9.20
N ILE A 24 -0.30 5.59 -9.76
CA ILE A 24 -0.28 4.55 -10.80
C ILE A 24 -0.06 5.11 -12.21
N LEU A 25 -0.54 6.32 -12.51
CA LEU A 25 -0.46 6.91 -13.86
C LEU A 25 0.84 7.66 -14.13
N GLU A 26 1.42 8.33 -13.12
CA GLU A 26 2.59 9.19 -13.34
C GLU A 26 3.87 8.34 -13.55
N PRO A 27 4.56 8.47 -14.70
CA PRO A 27 5.78 7.69 -14.96
C PRO A 27 6.88 7.94 -13.92
N ARG A 28 6.99 9.19 -13.43
CA ARG A 28 7.97 9.62 -12.42
C ARG A 28 7.78 8.95 -11.06
N ARG A 29 6.64 8.29 -10.83
CA ARG A 29 6.34 7.53 -9.60
C ARG A 29 6.79 6.07 -9.67
N ALA A 30 7.44 5.63 -10.76
CA ALA A 30 7.95 4.25 -10.87
C ALA A 30 8.76 3.78 -9.64
N PRO A 31 9.72 4.55 -9.10
CA PRO A 31 10.47 4.12 -7.92
C PRO A 31 9.60 3.95 -6.67
N ALA A 32 8.56 4.79 -6.52
CA ALA A 32 7.62 4.68 -5.41
C ALA A 32 6.75 3.42 -5.54
N ARG A 33 6.34 3.06 -6.75
CA ARG A 33 5.59 1.83 -7.02
C ARG A 33 6.41 0.59 -6.73
N ASP A 34 7.69 0.58 -7.11
CA ASP A 34 8.57 -0.56 -6.85
C ASP A 34 8.80 -0.74 -5.34
N LEU A 35 9.08 0.34 -4.61
CA LEU A 35 9.18 0.30 -3.16
C LEU A 35 7.89 -0.18 -2.48
N LEU A 36 6.71 0.28 -2.95
CA LEU A 36 5.43 -0.17 -2.40
C LEU A 36 5.17 -1.65 -2.66
N ARG A 37 5.62 -2.20 -3.80
CA ARG A 37 5.51 -3.63 -4.10
C ARG A 37 6.39 -4.47 -3.18
N ASP A 38 7.61 -4.02 -2.92
CA ASP A 38 8.52 -4.71 -1.99
C ASP A 38 7.95 -4.73 -0.57
N VAL A 39 7.43 -3.58 -0.11
CA VAL A 39 6.77 -3.48 1.19
C VAL A 39 5.51 -4.35 1.25
N TRP A 40 4.68 -4.32 0.21
CA TRP A 40 3.45 -5.11 0.11
C TRP A 40 3.73 -6.62 0.14
N ALA A 41 4.77 -7.09 -0.55
CA ALA A 41 5.15 -8.50 -0.57
C ALA A 41 5.54 -9.03 0.82
N ALA A 42 6.07 -8.17 1.69
CA ALA A 42 6.42 -8.51 3.07
C ALA A 42 5.27 -8.28 4.07
N PHE A 43 4.22 -7.52 3.69
CA PHE A 43 3.16 -7.11 4.59
C PHE A 43 2.26 -8.31 4.99
N PRO A 44 2.06 -8.58 6.30
CA PRO A 44 1.48 -9.83 6.77
C PRO A 44 -0.05 -9.92 6.66
N ASN A 45 -0.76 -8.86 6.25
CA ASN A 45 -2.22 -8.90 6.12
C ASN A 45 -2.77 -8.22 4.85
N PRO A 46 -2.49 -8.80 3.67
CA PRO A 46 -3.01 -8.33 2.40
C PRO A 46 -4.38 -8.97 2.11
N ASP A 47 -5.44 -8.39 2.67
CA ASP A 47 -6.80 -8.73 2.26
C ASP A 47 -7.33 -7.72 1.23
N ASN A 48 -8.42 -8.08 0.55
CA ASN A 48 -9.07 -7.21 -0.43
C ASN A 48 -9.65 -5.93 0.19
N HIS A 49 -9.86 -5.89 1.51
CA HIS A 49 -10.35 -4.70 2.19
C HIS A 49 -9.25 -3.64 2.26
N PHE A 50 -8.02 -4.04 2.63
CA PHE A 50 -6.87 -3.15 2.62
C PHE A 50 -6.64 -2.54 1.23
N ILE A 51 -6.68 -3.36 0.18
CA ILE A 51 -6.51 -2.89 -1.21
C ILE A 51 -7.61 -1.87 -1.56
N ARG A 52 -8.88 -2.16 -1.25
CA ARG A 52 -9.99 -1.24 -1.50
C ARG A 52 -9.81 0.08 -0.74
N GLU A 53 -9.43 0.04 0.53
CA GLU A 53 -9.21 1.26 1.32
C GLU A 53 -8.02 2.07 0.79
N PHE A 54 -6.93 1.39 0.40
CA PHE A 54 -5.78 2.02 -0.20
C PHE A 54 -6.16 2.77 -1.49
N GLN A 55 -7.07 2.22 -2.29
CA GLN A 55 -7.48 2.85 -3.55
C GLN A 55 -8.50 3.98 -3.40
N THR A 56 -9.14 4.10 -2.23
CA THR A 56 -10.27 5.03 -1.98
C THR A 56 -9.92 6.01 -0.85
N ALA A 57 -10.88 6.40 0.00
CA ALA A 57 -10.71 7.41 1.04
C ALA A 57 -9.67 7.04 2.12
N GLY A 58 -9.26 5.77 2.20
CA GLY A 58 -8.24 5.29 3.14
C GLY A 58 -6.79 5.44 2.67
N PHE A 59 -6.54 6.01 1.48
CA PHE A 59 -5.22 6.06 0.84
C PHE A 59 -4.11 6.50 1.80
N ASP A 60 -4.23 7.68 2.42
CA ASP A 60 -3.17 8.23 3.26
C ASP A 60 -2.93 7.38 4.52
N ALA A 61 -4.01 6.88 5.16
CA ALA A 61 -3.90 6.01 6.32
C ALA A 61 -3.19 4.69 5.99
N ARG A 62 -3.52 4.08 4.84
CA ARG A 62 -2.91 2.83 4.38
C ARG A 62 -1.45 3.03 3.99
N VAL A 63 -1.09 4.15 3.37
CA VAL A 63 0.31 4.54 3.14
C VAL A 63 1.07 4.64 4.45
N TRP A 64 0.50 5.30 5.48
CA TRP A 64 1.12 5.39 6.80
C TRP A 64 1.37 4.03 7.44
N GLU A 65 0.42 3.10 7.35
CA GLU A 65 0.60 1.74 7.86
C GLU A 65 1.73 0.98 7.14
N LEU A 66 1.82 1.11 5.82
CA LEU A 66 2.91 0.49 5.04
C LEU A 66 4.27 1.10 5.42
N VAL A 67 4.34 2.41 5.67
CA VAL A 67 5.55 3.09 6.15
C VAL A 67 5.93 2.62 7.56
N LEU A 68 4.97 2.54 8.50
CA LEU A 68 5.24 2.06 9.85
C LEU A 68 5.74 0.62 9.86
N PHE A 69 5.14 -0.23 9.01
CA PHE A 69 5.60 -1.59 8.81
C PHE A 69 7.01 -1.63 8.23
N SER A 70 7.29 -0.86 7.16
CA SER A 70 8.59 -0.90 6.49
C SER A 70 9.73 -0.46 7.42
N VAL A 71 9.51 0.56 8.24
CA VAL A 71 10.47 1.01 9.27
C VAL A 71 10.76 -0.11 10.28
N GLY A 72 9.74 -0.82 10.71
CA GLY A 72 9.87 -1.92 11.69
C GLY A 72 10.30 -3.27 11.12
N HIS A 73 10.30 -3.43 9.80
CA HIS A 73 10.61 -4.70 9.14
C HIS A 73 11.97 -4.66 8.45
N PHE A 74 12.31 -3.53 7.80
CA PHE A 74 13.56 -3.34 7.08
C PHE A 74 14.57 -2.46 7.84
N GLY A 75 14.13 -1.76 8.88
CA GLY A 75 15.02 -1.05 9.81
C GLY A 75 15.62 -1.99 10.87
N PRO A 76 16.57 -1.52 11.69
CA PRO A 76 17.20 -2.33 12.75
C PRO A 76 16.26 -2.63 13.94
N TYR A 77 14.99 -2.18 13.88
CA TYR A 77 14.04 -2.27 14.98
C TYR A 77 12.88 -3.18 14.59
N THR A 78 12.51 -4.12 15.46
CA THR A 78 11.31 -4.97 15.26
C THR A 78 10.07 -4.29 15.84
N VAL A 79 9.06 -4.00 15.01
CA VAL A 79 7.75 -3.49 15.49
C VAL A 79 6.83 -4.68 15.82
N ARG A 80 6.31 -4.73 17.06
CA ARG A 80 5.38 -5.77 17.53
C ARG A 80 4.05 -5.12 17.94
N ARG A 81 2.92 -5.62 17.42
CA ARG A 81 1.58 -5.21 17.90
C ARG A 81 1.33 -5.86 19.28
N PRO A 82 0.87 -5.11 20.31
CA PRO A 82 0.34 -5.71 21.52
C PRO A 82 -0.89 -6.55 21.18
N GLY A 83 -0.98 -7.76 21.75
CA GLY A 83 -2.15 -8.63 21.64
C GLY A 83 -3.32 -8.15 22.48
#